data_AF-A0A7D8YSB3-F1
#
_entry.id   AF-A0A7D8YSB3-F1
#
_cell.length_a   1.000
_cell.length_b   1.000
_cell.length_c   1.000
_cell.angle_alpha   90.00
_cell.angle_beta   90.00
_cell.angle_gamma   90.00
#
_symmetry.space_group_name_H-M   'P 1'
#
loop_
_entity.id
_entity.type
_entity.pdbx_description
1 polymer ?
#
loop_
_entity_poly.entity_id
_entity_poly.type
_entity_poly.pdbx_seq_one_letter_code
_entity_poly.pdbx_strand_id
1 'polypeptide(L)'
;MIIINGRIVAQGSQFSLNDVETVIATVDIEEVRSYRSQKSRALQATKSPVYERVEVNFSLSSASEEVDLRVRPSPEIAIRYHLPEEEIAYGPACWLWDYLRRSSSGGFFLPLSGGVDSCATAVCRLVYQDVLKRKNPQVIKDLLKIVGEPSDSKWLPSSPQDVASRLFHTAYLGMAENSSKDTRSRAKALAKDIGAYHLDLNIDTVYYAVTTLFTAVTSYTPKFKMFGGTPASNLALQNIQARLRMYADGTRTIQRTKIRAACLF
;
A
#
# COMPACT_ATOMS: atom_id res chain seq x y z
N MET A 1 5.74 -13.11 16.67
CA MET A 1 7.13 -13.57 16.86
C MET A 1 7.17 -14.46 18.10
N ILE A 2 7.99 -15.51 18.09
CA ILE A 2 8.18 -16.44 19.21
C ILE A 2 9.65 -16.37 19.63
N ILE A 3 9.88 -16.08 20.92
CA ILE A 3 11.21 -15.88 21.51
C ILE A 3 11.36 -16.79 22.72
N ILE A 4 12.51 -17.46 22.83
CA ILE A 4 12.85 -18.33 23.95
C ILE A 4 14.26 -17.99 24.41
N ASN A 5 14.43 -17.72 25.71
CA ASN A 5 15.74 -17.43 26.32
C ASN A 5 16.57 -16.34 25.59
N GLY A 6 15.89 -15.37 24.96
CA GLY A 6 16.54 -14.29 24.19
C GLY A 6 16.84 -14.64 22.73
N ARG A 7 16.58 -15.87 22.29
CA ARG A 7 16.72 -16.33 20.90
C ARG A 7 15.38 -16.30 20.20
N ILE A 8 15.36 -15.92 18.93
CA ILE A 8 14.14 -15.90 18.12
C ILE A 8 14.04 -17.23 17.41
N VAL A 9 12.88 -17.90 17.53
CA VAL A 9 12.65 -19.22 16.91
C VAL A 9 11.63 -19.16 15.77
N ALA A 10 10.78 -18.14 15.76
CA ALA A 10 9.87 -17.89 14.66
C ALA A 10 9.48 -16.41 14.55
N GLN A 11 9.49 -15.88 13.34
CA GLN A 11 9.15 -14.49 13.03
C GLN A 11 8.08 -14.49 11.94
N GLY A 12 6.98 -13.77 12.18
CA GLY A 12 5.95 -13.56 11.17
C GLY A 12 6.35 -12.47 10.19
N SER A 13 5.65 -12.39 9.06
CA SER A 13 5.85 -11.33 8.09
C SER A 13 5.46 -9.96 8.65
N GLN A 14 6.26 -8.92 8.37
CA GLN A 14 5.92 -7.54 8.76
C GLN A 14 4.92 -6.92 7.79
N PHE A 15 5.08 -7.21 6.49
CA PHE A 15 4.17 -6.79 5.43
C PHE A 15 3.76 -7.99 4.59
N SER A 16 2.46 -8.28 4.53
CA SER A 16 1.90 -9.32 3.68
C SER A 16 0.47 -8.99 3.28
N LEU A 17 -0.02 -9.65 2.22
CA LEU A 17 -1.42 -9.55 1.79
C LEU A 17 -2.29 -10.67 2.39
N ASN A 18 -1.76 -11.41 3.36
CA ASN A 18 -2.48 -12.49 4.04
C ASN A 18 -3.38 -11.88 5.11
N ASP A 19 -4.68 -12.19 5.07
CA ASP A 19 -5.60 -11.78 6.14
C ASP A 19 -5.29 -12.50 7.46
N VAL A 20 -4.76 -13.73 7.39
CA VAL A 20 -4.36 -14.53 8.55
C VAL A 20 -2.99 -15.14 8.30
N GLU A 21 -2.07 -14.94 9.25
CA GLU A 21 -0.76 -15.59 9.29
C GLU A 21 -0.61 -16.31 10.63
N THR A 22 -0.32 -17.61 10.58
CA THR A 22 -0.06 -18.42 11.77
C THR A 22 1.44 -18.73 11.86
N VAL A 23 2.03 -18.36 12.99
CA VAL A 23 3.44 -18.62 13.30
C VAL A 23 3.49 -19.67 14.39
N ILE A 24 4.13 -20.80 14.10
CA ILE A 24 4.24 -21.95 15.02
C ILE A 24 5.73 -22.19 15.29
N ALA A 25 6.05 -22.51 16.55
CA ALA A 25 7.36 -23.01 16.93
C ALA A 25 7.17 -24.15 17.93
N THR A 26 8.04 -25.16 17.82
CA THR A 26 8.14 -26.25 18.79
C THR A 26 9.22 -25.88 19.78
N VAL A 27 8.89 -25.95 21.07
CA VAL A 27 9.74 -25.40 22.14
C VAL A 27 9.99 -26.46 23.20
N ASP A 28 11.23 -26.55 23.68
CA ASP A 28 11.56 -27.39 24.82
C ASP A 28 11.42 -26.58 26.12
N ILE A 29 10.48 -26.98 26.97
CA ILE A 29 10.21 -26.32 28.25
C ILE A 29 11.31 -26.62 29.28
N GLU A 30 12.01 -27.75 29.16
CA GLU A 30 13.14 -28.10 30.03
C GLU A 30 14.37 -27.21 29.76
N GLU A 31 14.55 -26.73 28.52
CA GLU A 31 15.54 -25.70 28.20
C GLU A 31 15.25 -24.39 28.97
N VAL A 32 13.98 -24.01 29.08
CA VAL A 32 13.59 -22.81 29.85
C VAL A 32 13.81 -23.02 31.36
N ARG A 33 13.52 -24.21 31.88
CA ARG A 33 13.75 -24.55 33.30
C ARG A 33 15.24 -24.52 33.65
N SER A 34 16.06 -25.17 32.82
CA SER A 34 17.52 -25.20 32.98
C SER A 34 18.14 -23.82 32.83
N TYR A 35 17.76 -23.03 31.83
CA TYR A 35 18.24 -21.65 31.64
C TYR A 35 17.94 -20.76 32.86
N ARG A 36 16.76 -20.95 33.47
CA ARG A 36 16.32 -20.19 34.64
C ARG A 36 16.83 -20.72 35.98
N SER A 37 17.66 -21.76 36.01
CA SER A 37 18.26 -22.32 37.24
C SER A 37 19.41 -21.48 37.80
N GLN A 38 19.70 -20.31 37.23
CA GLN A 38 20.75 -19.40 37.67
C GLN A 38 20.45 -18.81 39.06
N LYS A 39 21.46 -18.83 39.95
CA LYS A 39 21.37 -18.40 41.36
C LYS A 39 20.85 -16.96 41.55
N SER A 40 21.13 -16.06 40.61
CA SER A 40 20.70 -14.65 40.64
C SER A 40 19.18 -14.47 40.55
N ARG A 41 18.47 -15.38 39.86
CA ARG A 41 17.00 -15.30 39.70
C ARG A 41 16.26 -15.55 41.01
N ALA A 42 16.74 -16.48 41.84
CA ALA A 42 16.09 -16.84 43.10
C ALA A 42 15.96 -15.64 44.07
N LEU A 43 16.92 -14.72 44.02
CA LEU A 43 16.93 -13.49 44.81
C LEU A 43 15.92 -12.44 44.31
N GLN A 44 15.60 -12.45 43.01
CA GLN A 44 14.58 -11.57 42.42
C GLN A 44 13.17 -12.11 42.68
N ALA A 45 13.00 -13.44 42.61
CA ALA A 45 11.72 -14.10 42.83
C ALA A 45 11.19 -13.92 44.26
N THR A 46 12.07 -13.73 45.25
CA THR A 46 11.68 -13.46 46.65
C THR A 46 10.94 -12.14 46.83
N LYS A 47 11.12 -11.19 45.90
CA LYS A 47 10.43 -9.88 45.90
C LYS A 47 9.19 -9.86 45.03
N SER A 48 8.90 -10.93 44.28
CA SER A 48 7.76 -10.97 43.36
C SER A 48 6.47 -11.36 44.09
N PRO A 49 5.33 -10.69 43.83
CA PRO A 49 4.04 -11.09 44.38
C PRO A 49 3.63 -12.46 43.83
N VAL A 50 2.86 -13.20 44.62
CA VAL A 50 2.31 -14.49 44.20
C VAL A 50 1.17 -14.25 43.20
N TYR A 51 1.27 -14.84 42.02
CA TYR A 51 0.21 -14.82 41.02
C TYR A 51 -0.89 -15.83 41.37
N GLU A 52 -2.13 -15.49 41.03
CA GLU A 52 -3.26 -16.43 41.07
C GLU A 52 -3.00 -17.59 40.10
N ARG A 53 -3.23 -18.83 40.56
CA ARG A 53 -3.01 -20.05 39.77
C ARG A 53 -4.36 -20.69 39.50
N VAL A 54 -4.72 -20.77 38.21
CA VAL A 54 -5.90 -21.49 37.75
C VAL A 54 -5.45 -22.88 37.29
N GLU A 55 -5.88 -23.92 37.99
CA GLU A 55 -5.59 -25.30 37.61
C GLU A 55 -6.50 -25.73 36.45
N VAL A 56 -5.89 -26.28 35.40
CA VAL A 56 -6.60 -26.72 34.19
C VAL A 56 -6.19 -28.16 33.90
N ASN A 57 -7.18 -29.03 33.67
CA ASN A 57 -6.95 -30.43 33.29
C ASN A 57 -6.60 -30.54 31.79
N PHE A 58 -5.44 -30.02 31.40
CA PHE A 58 -4.94 -30.03 30.03
C PHE A 58 -3.41 -30.11 30.01
N SER A 59 -2.84 -30.86 29.06
CA SER A 59 -1.40 -30.96 28.85
C SER A 59 -0.98 -30.14 27.62
N LEU A 60 0.04 -29.28 27.78
CA LEU A 60 0.61 -28.49 26.68
C LEU A 60 1.44 -29.33 25.69
N SER A 61 2.01 -30.45 26.15
CA SER A 61 2.68 -31.44 25.30
C SER A 61 1.70 -32.56 24.94
N SER A 62 1.87 -33.16 23.75
CA SER A 62 1.06 -34.30 23.32
C SER A 62 1.15 -35.44 24.34
N ALA A 63 -0.02 -35.94 24.77
CA ALA A 63 -0.15 -37.00 25.77
C ALA A 63 0.07 -38.42 25.19
N SER A 64 0.64 -38.55 23.99
CA SER A 64 0.83 -39.87 23.38
C SER A 64 1.99 -40.60 24.05
N GLU A 65 1.73 -41.84 24.46
CA GLU A 65 2.72 -42.82 24.96
C GLU A 65 3.86 -43.06 23.95
N GLU A 66 3.71 -42.59 22.71
CA GLU A 66 4.73 -42.53 21.68
C GLU A 66 5.32 -41.12 21.60
N VAL A 67 6.59 -41.01 22.00
CA VAL A 67 7.43 -39.83 21.74
C VAL A 67 7.73 -39.81 20.24
N ASP A 68 7.12 -38.88 19.49
CA ASP A 68 7.47 -38.67 18.09
C ASP A 68 8.89 -38.09 17.99
N LEU A 69 9.87 -38.97 17.70
CA LEU A 69 11.28 -38.62 17.55
C LEU A 69 11.56 -37.65 16.39
N ARG A 70 10.58 -37.37 15.54
CA ARG A 70 10.68 -36.37 14.45
C ARG A 70 10.43 -34.96 14.98
N VAL A 71 9.75 -34.80 16.10
CA VAL A 71 9.49 -33.50 16.72
C VAL A 71 10.78 -33.00 17.35
N ARG A 72 11.30 -31.89 16.83
CA ARG A 72 12.52 -31.24 17.33
C ARG A 72 12.23 -29.79 17.68
N PRO A 73 12.93 -29.22 18.66
CA PRO A 73 12.86 -27.79 18.93
C PRO A 73 13.16 -26.99 17.65
N SER A 74 12.40 -25.92 17.44
CA SER A 74 12.62 -25.03 16.30
C SER A 74 13.99 -24.37 16.41
N PRO A 75 14.78 -24.33 15.33
CA PRO A 75 16.11 -23.72 15.35
C PRO A 75 16.02 -22.21 15.55
N GLU A 76 17.11 -21.63 16.05
CA GLU A 76 17.25 -20.18 16.12
C GLU A 76 17.29 -19.57 14.71
N ILE A 77 16.54 -18.48 14.53
CA ILE A 77 16.53 -17.68 13.33
C ILE A 77 17.10 -16.29 13.61
N ALA A 78 17.89 -15.76 12.68
CA ALA A 78 18.33 -14.37 12.75
C ALA A 78 17.11 -13.44 12.57
N ILE A 79 17.06 -12.37 13.37
CA ILE A 79 16.04 -11.36 13.19
C ILE A 79 16.19 -10.70 11.84
N ARG A 80 15.10 -10.68 11.07
CA ARG A 80 15.04 -9.94 9.81
C ARG A 80 14.40 -8.60 10.08
N TYR A 81 15.14 -7.55 9.76
CA TYR A 81 14.62 -6.19 9.65
C TYR A 81 14.55 -5.81 8.18
N HIS A 82 13.53 -5.03 7.83
CA HIS A 82 13.48 -4.35 6.55
C HIS A 82 14.36 -3.12 6.60
N LEU A 83 15.00 -2.80 5.48
CA LEU A 83 15.66 -1.51 5.32
C LEU A 83 14.61 -0.40 5.28
N PRO A 84 14.93 0.85 5.68
CA PRO A 84 13.97 1.95 5.63
C PRO A 84 13.30 2.12 4.27
N GLU A 85 14.04 1.90 3.18
CA GLU A 85 13.51 1.97 1.80
C GLU A 85 12.51 0.85 1.51
N GLU A 86 12.76 -0.36 2.04
CA GLU A 86 11.83 -1.48 1.92
C GLU A 86 10.56 -1.25 2.75
N GLU A 87 10.68 -0.66 3.94
CA GLU A 87 9.51 -0.32 4.76
C GLU A 87 8.63 0.74 4.09
N ILE A 88 9.25 1.77 3.49
CA ILE A 88 8.55 2.80 2.72
C ILE A 88 7.88 2.21 1.47
N ALA A 89 8.46 1.18 0.86
CA ALA A 89 7.88 0.52 -0.29
C ALA A 89 6.71 -0.41 0.10
N TYR A 90 6.89 -1.27 1.10
CA TYR A 90 5.94 -2.34 1.43
C TYR A 90 4.81 -1.90 2.35
N GLY A 91 5.07 -1.03 3.33
CA GLY A 91 4.04 -0.58 4.28
C GLY A 91 2.88 0.16 3.62
N PRO A 92 3.14 1.27 2.91
CA PRO A 92 2.14 1.98 2.13
C PRO A 92 1.49 1.10 1.05
N ALA A 93 2.22 0.13 0.49
CA ALA A 93 1.67 -0.76 -0.52
C ALA A 93 0.59 -1.70 0.06
N CYS A 94 0.87 -2.37 1.17
CA CYS A 94 -0.13 -3.19 1.87
C CYS A 94 -1.34 -2.35 2.31
N TRP A 95 -1.09 -1.12 2.77
CA TRP A 95 -2.17 -0.21 3.15
C TRP A 95 -3.06 0.20 1.97
N LEU A 96 -2.47 0.58 0.83
CA LEU A 96 -3.22 0.92 -0.38
C LEU A 96 -4.05 -0.26 -0.89
N TRP A 97 -3.48 -1.47 -0.84
CA TRP A 97 -4.21 -2.69 -1.20
C TRP A 97 -5.44 -2.90 -0.31
N ASP A 98 -5.25 -2.82 1.01
CA ASP A 98 -6.33 -2.96 1.98
C ASP A 98 -7.40 -1.88 1.84
N TYR A 99 -6.98 -0.64 1.61
CA TYR A 99 -7.89 0.46 1.34
C TYR A 99 -8.74 0.19 0.11
N LEU A 100 -8.13 -0.32 -0.96
CA LEU A 100 -8.80 -0.58 -2.22
C LEU A 100 -9.81 -1.73 -2.13
N ARG A 101 -9.42 -2.87 -1.55
CA ARG A 101 -10.33 -4.02 -1.40
C ARG A 101 -11.51 -3.71 -0.47
N ARG A 102 -11.28 -2.94 0.61
CA ARG A 102 -12.32 -2.60 1.59
C ARG A 102 -13.25 -1.51 1.10
N SER A 103 -12.73 -0.48 0.42
CA SER A 103 -13.57 0.55 -0.20
C SER A 103 -14.36 0.05 -1.41
N SER A 104 -14.01 -1.12 -1.95
CA SER A 104 -14.58 -1.64 -3.21
C SER A 104 -14.44 -0.65 -4.39
N SER A 105 -13.44 0.23 -4.32
CA SER A 105 -13.13 1.20 -5.37
C SER A 105 -12.52 0.51 -6.59
N GLY A 106 -12.77 1.05 -7.79
CA GLY A 106 -12.30 0.46 -9.05
C GLY A 106 -10.89 0.89 -9.45
N GLY A 107 -9.96 1.00 -8.50
CA GLY A 107 -8.59 1.49 -8.71
C GLY A 107 -8.36 2.91 -8.20
N PHE A 108 -7.17 3.43 -8.50
CA PHE A 108 -6.68 4.74 -8.10
C PHE A 108 -6.50 5.65 -9.32
N PHE A 109 -6.69 6.95 -9.10
CA PHE A 109 -6.31 7.99 -10.03
C PHE A 109 -5.13 8.77 -9.47
N LEU A 110 -4.04 8.88 -10.24
CA LEU A 110 -2.81 9.56 -9.82
C LEU A 110 -2.44 10.66 -10.82
N PRO A 111 -2.55 11.94 -10.45
CA PRO A 111 -2.01 13.01 -11.26
C PRO A 111 -0.46 12.99 -11.21
N LEU A 112 0.18 12.58 -12.29
CA LEU A 112 1.63 12.51 -12.39
C LEU A 112 2.20 13.86 -12.86
N SER A 113 3.10 14.43 -12.09
CA SER A 113 3.92 15.59 -12.47
C SER A 113 5.33 15.22 -12.93
N GLY A 114 5.67 13.92 -12.91
CA GLY A 114 6.99 13.38 -13.24
C GLY A 114 7.82 12.90 -12.04
N GLY A 115 7.21 12.80 -10.85
CA GLY A 115 7.81 12.17 -9.66
C GLY A 115 7.67 10.65 -9.66
N VAL A 116 8.59 9.96 -8.99
CA VAL A 116 8.64 8.50 -8.88
C VAL A 116 7.80 8.05 -7.69
N ASP A 117 6.67 7.39 -7.94
CA ASP A 117 5.86 6.78 -6.87
C ASP A 117 6.23 5.29 -6.71
N SER A 118 7.28 5.03 -5.94
CA SER A 118 7.76 3.67 -5.62
C SER A 118 6.67 2.79 -5.00
N CYS A 119 5.79 3.37 -4.18
CA CYS A 119 4.68 2.65 -3.54
C CYS A 119 3.71 2.02 -4.54
N ALA A 120 3.36 2.73 -5.63
CA ALA A 120 2.43 2.23 -6.64
C ALA A 120 3.01 0.99 -7.35
N THR A 121 4.31 1.03 -7.67
CA THR A 121 5.02 -0.11 -8.27
C THR A 121 5.12 -1.31 -7.31
N ALA A 122 5.32 -1.05 -6.02
CA ALA A 122 5.40 -2.07 -4.99
C ALA A 122 4.07 -2.81 -4.80
N VAL A 123 2.92 -2.11 -4.81
CA VAL A 123 1.58 -2.73 -4.75
C VAL A 123 1.40 -3.73 -5.89
N CYS A 124 1.61 -3.32 -7.14
CA CYS A 124 1.40 -4.18 -8.30
C CYS A 124 2.30 -5.42 -8.26
N ARG A 125 3.55 -5.26 -7.81
CA ARG A 125 4.50 -6.36 -7.73
C ARG A 125 4.15 -7.35 -6.60
N LEU A 126 3.73 -6.86 -5.43
CA LEU A 126 3.27 -7.71 -4.33
C LEU A 126 2.06 -8.54 -4.74
N VAL A 127 1.03 -7.88 -5.29
CA VAL A 127 -0.20 -8.55 -5.76
C VAL A 127 0.14 -9.59 -6.82
N TYR A 128 0.96 -9.23 -7.83
CA TYR A 128 1.36 -10.17 -8.88
C TYR A 128 2.12 -11.38 -8.33
N GLN A 129 3.05 -11.18 -7.38
CA GLN A 129 3.79 -12.29 -6.78
C GLN A 129 2.89 -13.23 -5.97
N ASP A 130 1.91 -12.70 -5.25
CA ASP A 130 0.99 -13.52 -4.46
C ASP A 130 0.00 -14.28 -5.35
N VAL A 131 -0.46 -13.67 -6.44
CA VAL A 131 -1.29 -14.33 -7.46
C VAL A 131 -0.51 -15.45 -8.18
N LEU A 132 0.74 -15.19 -8.59
CA LEU A 132 1.60 -16.20 -9.23
C LEU A 132 1.86 -17.40 -8.34
N LYS A 133 2.20 -17.15 -7.07
CA LYS A 133 2.47 -18.23 -6.10
C LYS A 133 1.20 -18.96 -5.67
N ARG A 134 0.00 -18.47 -6.06
CA ARG A 134 -1.33 -18.95 -5.65
C ARG A 134 -1.44 -19.17 -4.14
N LYS A 135 -0.73 -18.36 -3.36
CA LYS A 135 -0.66 -18.52 -1.90
C LYS A 135 -1.98 -18.19 -1.23
N ASN A 136 -2.73 -17.24 -1.78
CA ASN A 136 -3.95 -16.73 -1.16
C ASN A 136 -5.10 -16.60 -2.18
N PRO A 137 -6.14 -17.46 -2.08
CA PRO A 137 -7.30 -17.37 -2.97
C PRO A 137 -8.12 -16.09 -2.76
N GLN A 138 -8.05 -15.48 -1.56
CA GLN A 138 -8.75 -14.25 -1.23
C GLN A 138 -8.18 -13.06 -2.01
N VAL A 139 -6.86 -12.96 -2.15
CA VAL A 139 -6.20 -11.89 -2.94
C VAL A 139 -6.63 -11.95 -4.41
N ILE A 140 -6.77 -13.15 -4.98
CA ILE A 140 -7.25 -13.33 -6.35
C ILE A 140 -8.71 -12.88 -6.47
N LYS A 141 -9.57 -13.31 -5.55
CA LYS A 141 -10.98 -12.91 -5.51
C LYS A 141 -11.15 -11.40 -5.38
N ASP A 142 -10.38 -10.77 -4.50
CA ASP A 142 -10.40 -9.33 -4.29
C ASP A 142 -9.87 -8.58 -5.52
N LEU A 143 -8.81 -9.07 -6.16
CA LEU A 143 -8.31 -8.52 -7.42
C LEU A 143 -9.38 -8.55 -8.52
N LEU A 144 -10.03 -9.70 -8.73
CA LEU A 144 -11.10 -9.84 -9.72
C LEU A 144 -12.25 -8.89 -9.44
N LYS A 145 -12.67 -8.77 -8.17
CA LYS A 145 -13.69 -7.82 -7.73
C LYS A 145 -13.30 -6.36 -8.01
N ILE A 146 -12.07 -5.98 -7.68
CA ILE A 146 -11.54 -4.62 -7.90
C ILE A 146 -11.50 -4.31 -9.39
N VAL A 147 -11.14 -5.28 -10.21
CA VAL A 147 -11.04 -5.12 -11.66
C VAL A 147 -12.42 -5.15 -12.34
N GLY A 148 -13.42 -5.73 -11.69
CA GLY A 148 -14.78 -5.86 -12.22
C GLY A 148 -14.98 -7.06 -13.14
N GLU A 149 -14.08 -8.05 -13.07
CA GLU A 149 -14.25 -9.32 -13.79
C GLU A 149 -15.09 -10.29 -12.95
N PRO A 150 -15.91 -11.15 -13.58
CA PRO A 150 -16.68 -12.15 -12.86
C PRO A 150 -15.76 -13.13 -12.12
N SER A 151 -16.24 -13.67 -11.00
CA SER A 151 -15.50 -14.60 -10.12
C SER A 151 -14.99 -15.85 -10.85
N ASP A 152 -15.65 -16.25 -11.94
CA ASP A 152 -15.32 -17.41 -12.76
C ASP A 152 -14.41 -17.08 -13.97
N SER A 153 -13.96 -15.83 -14.08
CA SER A 153 -13.07 -15.42 -15.17
C SER A 153 -11.71 -16.11 -15.04
N LYS A 154 -11.19 -16.58 -16.18
CA LYS A 154 -9.84 -17.17 -16.27
C LYS A 154 -8.73 -16.10 -16.33
N TRP A 155 -9.08 -14.83 -16.14
CA TRP A 155 -8.10 -13.76 -16.27
C TRP A 155 -7.15 -13.79 -15.07
N LEU A 156 -5.88 -14.03 -15.37
CA LEU A 156 -4.77 -13.91 -14.45
C LEU A 156 -3.80 -12.89 -15.05
N PRO A 157 -3.28 -11.96 -14.24
CA PRO A 157 -2.28 -11.02 -14.73
C PRO A 157 -1.04 -11.78 -15.21
N SER A 158 -0.57 -11.47 -16.41
CA SER A 158 0.66 -12.08 -16.96
C SER A 158 1.89 -11.32 -16.49
N SER A 159 1.74 -10.03 -16.18
CA SER A 159 2.78 -9.15 -15.67
C SER A 159 2.28 -8.22 -14.55
N PRO A 160 3.17 -7.66 -13.71
CA PRO A 160 2.82 -6.58 -12.77
C PRO A 160 2.23 -5.36 -13.49
N GLN A 161 2.62 -5.12 -14.75
CA GLN A 161 2.11 -4.04 -15.58
C GLN A 161 0.63 -4.24 -15.94
N ASP A 162 0.18 -5.47 -16.15
CA ASP A 162 -1.25 -5.75 -16.40
C ASP A 162 -2.10 -5.39 -15.19
N VAL A 163 -1.60 -5.69 -13.99
CA VAL A 163 -2.21 -5.30 -12.72
C VAL A 163 -2.29 -3.77 -12.65
N ALA A 164 -1.17 -3.08 -12.91
CA ALA A 164 -1.10 -1.62 -12.91
C ALA A 164 -2.05 -0.96 -13.93
N SER A 165 -2.22 -1.54 -15.12
CA SER A 165 -3.06 -0.98 -16.18
C SER A 165 -4.53 -0.84 -15.77
N ARG A 166 -5.01 -1.76 -14.93
CA ARG A 166 -6.40 -1.82 -14.47
C ARG A 166 -6.60 -1.08 -13.15
N LEU A 167 -5.56 -1.08 -12.30
CA LEU A 167 -5.58 -0.45 -10.98
C LEU A 167 -5.24 1.04 -11.01
N PHE A 168 -4.31 1.48 -11.87
CA PHE A 168 -3.78 2.83 -11.85
C PHE A 168 -4.14 3.60 -13.12
N HIS A 169 -4.85 4.71 -12.93
CA HIS A 169 -5.12 5.70 -13.96
C HIS A 169 -4.28 6.93 -13.69
N THR A 170 -3.28 7.14 -14.52
CA THR A 170 -2.41 8.30 -14.39
C THR A 170 -2.86 9.41 -15.33
N ALA A 171 -2.70 10.66 -14.90
CA ALA A 171 -2.94 11.81 -15.76
C ALA A 171 -1.86 12.87 -15.59
N TYR A 172 -1.32 13.35 -16.69
CA TYR A 172 -0.54 14.58 -16.70
C TYR A 172 -1.49 15.76 -16.93
N LEU A 173 -1.55 16.67 -15.94
CA LEU A 173 -2.40 17.87 -15.95
C LEU A 173 -1.53 19.11 -16.17
N GLY A 174 -1.11 19.29 -17.42
CA GLY A 174 -0.22 20.37 -17.84
C GLY A 174 -0.95 21.62 -18.32
N MET A 175 -0.23 22.74 -18.33
CA MET A 175 -0.54 23.91 -19.15
C MET A 175 0.39 23.96 -20.35
N ALA A 176 -0.13 24.23 -21.53
CA ALA A 176 0.67 24.30 -22.76
C ALA A 176 1.79 25.35 -22.69
N GLU A 177 1.54 26.48 -22.03
CA GLU A 177 2.49 27.60 -21.97
C GLU A 177 3.48 27.50 -20.81
N ASN A 178 3.05 26.95 -19.67
CA ASN A 178 3.81 26.99 -18.42
C ASN A 178 4.42 25.64 -18.02
N SER A 179 4.17 24.56 -18.77
CA SER A 179 4.68 23.23 -18.44
C SER A 179 5.77 22.81 -19.43
N SER A 180 6.91 22.35 -18.89
CA SER A 180 8.03 21.88 -19.71
C SER A 180 7.69 20.59 -20.47
N LYS A 181 8.13 20.48 -21.73
CA LYS A 181 8.03 19.25 -22.53
C LYS A 181 8.67 18.05 -21.82
N ASP A 182 9.71 18.30 -21.02
CA ASP A 182 10.45 17.25 -20.32
C ASP A 182 9.67 16.61 -19.18
N THR A 183 8.87 17.37 -18.42
CA THR A 183 8.03 16.78 -17.36
C THR A 183 6.88 15.97 -17.95
N ARG A 184 6.33 16.43 -19.07
CA ARG A 184 5.31 15.71 -19.84
C ARG A 184 5.85 14.39 -20.41
N SER A 185 7.04 14.42 -21.01
CA SER A 185 7.68 13.21 -21.55
C SER A 185 8.09 12.23 -20.44
N ARG A 186 8.63 12.72 -19.31
CA ARG A 186 8.95 11.89 -18.14
C ARG A 186 7.72 11.21 -17.55
N ALA A 187 6.62 11.94 -17.36
CA ALA A 187 5.37 11.35 -16.84
C ALA A 187 4.84 10.26 -17.78
N LYS A 188 4.89 10.48 -19.10
CA LYS A 188 4.47 9.49 -20.10
C LYS A 188 5.38 8.25 -20.11
N ALA A 189 6.69 8.44 -20.03
CA ALA A 189 7.66 7.34 -19.96
C ALA A 189 7.45 6.51 -18.69
N LEU A 190 7.35 7.17 -17.54
CA LEU A 190 7.12 6.51 -16.25
C LEU A 190 5.81 5.72 -16.25
N ALA A 191 4.71 6.29 -16.73
CA ALA A 191 3.44 5.58 -16.79
C ALA A 191 3.50 4.35 -17.71
N LYS A 192 4.26 4.44 -18.81
CA LYS A 192 4.53 3.30 -19.71
C LYS A 192 5.33 2.21 -19.02
N ASP A 193 6.36 2.55 -18.26
CA ASP A 193 7.21 1.59 -17.56
C ASP A 193 6.46 0.86 -16.43
N ILE A 194 5.58 1.59 -15.73
CA ILE A 194 4.68 1.02 -14.71
C ILE A 194 3.57 0.18 -15.36
N GLY A 195 3.18 0.48 -16.60
CA GLY A 195 2.04 -0.14 -17.28
C GLY A 195 0.69 0.48 -16.91
N ALA A 196 0.68 1.67 -16.30
CA ALA A 196 -0.56 2.35 -15.91
C ALA A 196 -1.27 2.98 -17.12
N TYR A 197 -2.59 3.12 -17.05
CA TYR A 197 -3.35 3.82 -18.09
C TYR A 197 -3.10 5.33 -17.99
N HIS A 198 -2.36 5.89 -18.95
CA HIS A 198 -1.94 7.29 -18.91
C HIS A 198 -2.80 8.20 -19.78
N LEU A 199 -3.14 9.36 -19.25
CA LEU A 199 -3.76 10.44 -20.01
C LEU A 199 -2.96 11.73 -19.93
N ASP A 200 -3.09 12.49 -20.99
CA ASP A 200 -2.36 13.72 -21.18
C ASP A 200 -3.37 14.81 -21.53
N LEU A 201 -3.64 15.68 -20.56
CA LEU A 201 -4.70 16.67 -20.61
C LEU A 201 -4.13 18.06 -20.38
N ASN A 202 -4.56 19.02 -21.20
CA ASN A 202 -4.24 20.43 -21.04
C ASN A 202 -5.36 21.12 -20.25
N ILE A 203 -5.03 21.83 -19.17
CA ILE A 203 -6.00 22.55 -18.32
C ILE A 203 -6.23 24.00 -18.77
N ASP A 204 -5.59 24.43 -19.87
CA ASP A 204 -5.56 25.82 -20.33
C ASP A 204 -6.96 26.41 -20.54
N THR A 205 -7.87 25.64 -21.15
CA THR A 205 -9.24 26.10 -21.45
C THR A 205 -10.01 26.48 -20.18
N VAL A 206 -9.94 25.63 -19.15
CA VAL A 206 -10.62 25.86 -17.87
C VAL A 206 -9.94 26.98 -17.10
N TYR A 207 -8.61 27.04 -17.14
CA TYR A 207 -7.83 28.11 -16.51
C TYR A 207 -8.21 29.48 -17.07
N TYR A 208 -8.20 29.63 -18.40
CA TYR A 208 -8.54 30.88 -19.06
C TYR A 208 -9.99 31.30 -18.83
N ALA A 209 -10.93 30.35 -18.76
CA ALA A 209 -12.32 30.65 -18.43
C ALA A 209 -12.45 31.28 -17.02
N VAL A 210 -11.76 30.72 -16.03
CA VAL A 210 -11.79 31.24 -14.65
C VAL A 210 -11.14 32.61 -14.56
N THR A 211 -9.97 32.81 -15.18
CA THR A 211 -9.29 34.11 -15.15
C THR A 211 -10.05 35.19 -15.92
N THR A 212 -10.75 34.83 -17.00
CA THR A 212 -11.58 35.74 -17.78
C THR A 212 -12.78 36.20 -16.97
N LEU A 213 -13.47 35.27 -16.29
CA LEU A 213 -14.58 35.60 -15.40
C LEU A 213 -14.14 36.49 -14.25
N PHE A 214 -13.00 36.20 -13.63
CA PHE A 214 -12.44 37.03 -12.57
C PHE A 214 -12.15 38.46 -13.04
N THR A 215 -11.56 38.59 -14.24
CA THR A 215 -11.25 39.90 -14.83
C THR A 215 -12.53 40.69 -15.14
N ALA A 216 -13.57 40.01 -15.65
CA ALA A 216 -14.86 40.65 -15.95
C ALA A 216 -15.56 41.20 -14.70
N VAL A 217 -15.46 40.52 -13.56
CA VAL A 217 -16.14 40.94 -12.31
C VAL A 217 -15.32 41.98 -11.55
N THR A 218 -13.99 41.83 -11.49
CA THR A 218 -13.14 42.67 -10.64
C THR A 218 -12.51 43.84 -11.38
N SER A 219 -12.62 43.89 -12.71
CA SER A 219 -11.89 44.82 -13.58
C SER A 219 -10.36 44.80 -13.40
N TYR A 220 -9.82 43.76 -12.75
CA TYR A 220 -8.40 43.60 -12.47
C TYR A 220 -7.89 42.34 -13.17
N THR A 221 -6.82 42.50 -13.97
CA THR A 221 -6.17 41.38 -14.65
C THR A 221 -4.94 40.93 -13.84
N PRO A 222 -5.01 39.81 -13.10
CA PRO A 222 -3.87 39.28 -12.37
C PRO A 222 -2.80 38.81 -13.37
N LYS A 223 -1.55 39.23 -13.14
CA LYS A 223 -0.38 38.80 -13.92
C LYS A 223 0.59 38.00 -13.07
N PHE A 224 1.35 37.10 -13.69
CA PHE A 224 2.46 36.43 -13.02
C PHE A 224 3.60 37.41 -12.74
N LYS A 225 4.46 37.06 -11.78
CA LYS A 225 5.63 37.88 -11.42
C LYS A 225 6.54 38.17 -12.63
N MET A 226 6.70 37.20 -13.53
CA MET A 226 7.50 37.36 -14.75
C MET A 226 6.92 38.38 -15.73
N PHE A 227 5.62 38.65 -15.68
CA PHE A 227 4.91 39.64 -16.50
C PHE A 227 4.62 40.94 -15.72
N GLY A 228 5.35 41.20 -14.62
CA GLY A 228 5.22 42.41 -13.81
C GLY A 228 4.10 42.40 -12.77
N GLY A 229 3.57 41.23 -12.41
CA GLY A 229 2.55 41.09 -11.35
C GLY A 229 3.09 41.21 -9.92
N THR A 230 2.18 41.42 -8.96
CA THR A 230 2.52 41.45 -7.53
C THR A 230 2.78 40.04 -6.99
N PRO A 231 3.48 39.88 -5.85
CA PRO A 231 3.63 38.58 -5.21
C PRO A 231 2.28 37.91 -4.88
N ALA A 232 1.29 38.71 -4.49
CA ALA A 232 -0.07 38.23 -4.20
C ALA A 232 -0.78 37.71 -5.46
N SER A 233 -0.70 38.42 -6.60
CA SER A 233 -1.31 37.96 -7.85
C SER A 233 -0.62 36.68 -8.36
N ASN A 234 0.70 36.59 -8.23
CA ASN A 234 1.45 35.40 -8.62
C ASN A 234 1.05 34.16 -7.81
N LEU A 235 0.94 34.28 -6.48
CA LEU A 235 0.50 33.19 -5.61
C LEU A 235 -0.96 32.80 -5.90
N ALA A 236 -1.84 33.78 -6.12
CA ALA A 236 -3.23 33.53 -6.46
C ALA A 236 -3.36 32.73 -7.78
N LEU A 237 -2.63 33.10 -8.82
CA LEU A 237 -2.64 32.38 -10.09
C LEU A 237 -2.13 30.95 -9.92
N GLN A 238 -1.04 30.72 -9.20
CA GLN A 238 -0.52 29.38 -8.90
C GLN A 238 -1.55 28.52 -8.14
N ASN A 239 -2.24 29.11 -7.16
CA ASN A 239 -3.30 28.44 -6.40
C ASN A 239 -4.49 28.06 -7.29
N ILE A 240 -4.86 28.90 -8.27
CA ILE A 240 -5.90 28.57 -9.25
C ILE A 240 -5.48 27.33 -10.06
N GLN A 241 -4.22 27.26 -10.52
CA GLN A 241 -3.73 26.08 -11.25
C GLN A 241 -3.80 24.81 -10.38
N ALA A 242 -3.35 24.88 -9.14
CA ALA A 242 -3.37 23.75 -8.21
C ALA A 242 -4.81 23.28 -7.92
N ARG A 243 -5.74 24.21 -7.68
CA ARG A 243 -7.15 23.88 -7.40
C ARG A 243 -7.89 23.33 -8.62
N LEU A 244 -7.58 23.82 -9.82
CA LEU A 244 -8.15 23.28 -11.05
C LEU A 244 -7.70 21.84 -11.31
N ARG A 245 -6.45 21.51 -11.00
CA ARG A 245 -5.97 20.12 -11.06
C ARG A 245 -6.73 19.21 -10.09
N MET A 246 -6.95 19.66 -8.86
CA MET A 246 -7.77 18.95 -7.88
C MET A 246 -9.22 18.74 -8.36
N TYR A 247 -9.82 19.72 -9.03
CA TYR A 247 -11.17 19.58 -9.59
C TYR A 247 -11.22 18.59 -10.77
N ALA A 248 -10.24 18.65 -11.67
CA ALA A 248 -10.13 17.73 -12.80
C ALA A 248 -9.90 16.27 -12.34
N ASP A 249 -9.20 16.09 -11.22
CA ASP A 249 -9.04 14.80 -10.55
C ASP A 249 -10.39 14.28 -10.00
N GLY A 250 -11.07 15.09 -9.19
CA GLY A 250 -12.34 14.70 -8.56
C GLY A 250 -13.47 14.36 -9.55
N THR A 251 -13.57 15.08 -10.68
CA THR A 251 -14.64 14.87 -11.68
C THR A 251 -14.54 13.53 -12.40
N ARG A 252 -13.33 12.95 -12.50
CA ARG A 252 -13.14 11.67 -13.18
C ARG A 252 -13.37 10.47 -12.27
N THR A 253 -13.09 10.63 -10.98
CA THR A 253 -13.53 9.68 -9.94
C THR A 253 -15.04 9.44 -10.04
N ILE A 254 -15.83 10.48 -10.31
CA ILE A 254 -17.29 10.40 -10.49
C ILE A 254 -17.70 9.61 -11.75
N GLN A 255 -16.97 9.74 -12.86
CA GLN A 255 -17.30 9.01 -14.11
C GLN A 255 -17.14 7.49 -13.97
N ARG A 256 -16.13 7.01 -13.24
CA ARG A 256 -15.98 5.55 -13.02
C ARG A 256 -17.05 4.98 -12.09
N THR A 257 -17.47 5.72 -11.07
CA THR A 257 -18.58 5.30 -10.20
C THR A 257 -19.88 5.18 -11.00
N LYS A 258 -20.12 6.08 -11.98
CA LYS A 258 -21.29 6.00 -12.87
C LYS A 258 -21.20 4.87 -13.90
N ILE A 259 -20.03 4.59 -14.47
CA ILE A 259 -19.87 3.47 -15.42
C ILE A 259 -20.10 2.12 -14.72
N ARG A 260 -19.74 2.00 -13.43
CA ARG A 260 -20.10 0.82 -12.61
C ARG A 260 -21.60 0.75 -12.27
N ALA A 261 -22.24 1.88 -11.99
CA ALA A 261 -23.69 1.91 -11.75
C ALA A 261 -24.51 1.57 -13.02
N ALA A 262 -23.98 1.89 -14.20
CA ALA A 262 -24.64 1.59 -15.48
C ALA A 262 -24.49 0.13 -15.95
N CYS A 263 -23.47 -0.61 -15.47
CA CYS A 263 -23.32 -2.06 -15.74
C CYS A 263 -24.02 -2.95 -14.69
N LEU A 264 -24.73 -2.37 -13.73
CA LEU A 264 -25.53 -3.07 -12.70
C LEU A 264 -27.04 -2.99 -12.97
N PHE A 265 -27.43 -2.66 -14.20
CA PHE A 265 -28.80 -2.79 -14.73
C PHE A 265 -28.79 -3.60 -16.02
#